data_AF-A0A9W9AMX1-F1
#
_entry.id   AF-A0A9W9AMX1-F1
#
_cell.length_a   1.000
_cell.length_b   1.000
_cell.length_c   1.000
_cell.angle_alpha   90.00
_cell.angle_beta   90.00
_cell.angle_gamma   90.00
#
_symmetry.space_group_name_H-M   'P 1'
#
loop_
_entity.id
_entity.type
_entity.pdbx_description
1 polymer ?
#
loop_
_entity_poly.entity_id
_entity_poly.type
_entity_poly.pdbx_seq_one_letter_code
_entity_poly.pdbx_strand_id
1 'polypeptide(L)'
;MVLGALALTAFIAVFQLLAPASAFRQPYEYLEAIQTFAVAFTNPSSVINGSISSPLAENVVGRIDVTTTFVGQELNTEYLFGLFVEGASENSTQLIGSPSSYTTQSLVVEPPIVAVSLVNNLIYPTINSSFPLQIDLFIAFDDDMRIISYDAILRRWSEFFTYVVPLLAPQIAKELNSTTTNTTELITMKTAIDVCGMSTEYCTGDNQVYDSNDACMEFMTQIAFGNPWEGGMDNGWCRYIHKNMVKYRPEVHCPHIGPTGGDMCIARDYVQLTEDMPFNSTLLSYNASYNALDLKNVPDRNQNELVAIETEIVYMTTVAFYSVSCVLYMLLLYVMAKVIEISFGRFSLSYRSMSITNQRNSVTYVMDILLTGGALIFQLISSPVLNNRYTFAASGMLKLAALIISGLYIFELTYRITMRWPLMSHHFCTIFAIVLLLSVLSYTRHPALMGVGEIWLFQATTEQSVFVGLLMYRLDCSPKMTRDILYFAAVQSFIFKLGFAAYLLGFWAQHLVQFHSSSDDVALSVLLVILTVLLMSTQVYGAKAVWGLAKKIDRDMNSCVPPSPVESSKSRSTLVLEELHKV
;
A
#
# COMPACT_ATOMS: atom_id res chain seq x y z
N MET A 1 38.93 -7.14 11.60
CA MET A 1 38.44 -7.29 10.21
C MET A 1 36.99 -7.77 10.15
N VAL A 2 36.60 -8.86 10.82
CA VAL A 2 35.23 -9.42 10.76
C VAL A 2 34.14 -8.46 11.30
N LEU A 3 34.38 -7.74 12.40
CA LEU A 3 33.44 -6.72 12.90
C LEU A 3 33.26 -5.52 11.95
N GLY A 4 34.31 -5.14 11.21
CA GLY A 4 34.25 -4.04 10.24
C GLY A 4 33.47 -4.43 8.99
N ALA A 5 33.57 -5.69 8.56
CA ALA A 5 32.80 -6.23 7.45
C ALA A 5 31.30 -6.32 7.81
N LEU A 6 30.96 -6.81 9.01
CA LEU A 6 29.58 -6.89 9.51
C LEU A 6 28.91 -5.50 9.65
N ALA A 7 29.64 -4.51 10.16
CA ALA A 7 29.16 -3.14 10.27
C ALA A 7 28.94 -2.49 8.90
N LEU A 8 29.81 -2.77 7.92
CA LEU A 8 29.69 -2.27 6.55
C LEU A 8 28.51 -2.93 5.81
N THR A 9 28.29 -4.24 5.96
CA THR A 9 27.11 -4.93 5.42
C THR A 9 25.80 -4.46 6.05
N ALA A 10 25.80 -4.17 7.37
CA ALA A 10 24.64 -3.58 8.03
C ALA A 10 24.36 -2.15 7.55
N PHE A 11 25.41 -1.34 7.32
CA PHE A 11 25.29 0.00 6.76
C PHE A 11 24.78 0.01 5.31
N ILE A 12 25.25 -0.93 4.49
CA ILE A 12 24.79 -1.11 3.10
C ILE A 12 23.34 -1.63 3.07
N ALA A 13 22.97 -2.56 3.95
CA ALA A 13 21.60 -3.06 4.08
C ALA A 13 20.61 -1.97 4.53
N VAL A 14 21.02 -1.08 5.44
CA VAL A 14 20.22 0.08 5.85
C VAL A 14 20.06 1.11 4.72
N PHE A 15 21.10 1.35 3.91
CA PHE A 15 21.00 2.22 2.74
C PHE A 15 20.17 1.62 1.60
N GLN A 16 20.21 0.29 1.42
CA GLN A 16 19.32 -0.40 0.47
C GLN A 16 17.87 -0.47 0.93
N LEU A 17 17.59 -0.36 2.24
CA LEU A 17 16.24 -0.19 2.79
C LEU A 17 15.71 1.26 2.71
N LEU A 18 16.60 2.25 2.61
CA LEU A 18 16.22 3.65 2.38
C LEU A 18 15.92 3.93 0.89
N ALA A 19 16.44 3.11 -0.02
CA ALA A 19 16.17 3.19 -1.46
C ALA A 19 14.70 2.91 -1.85
N PRO A 20 13.97 1.94 -1.28
CA PRO A 20 12.55 1.72 -1.61
C PRO A 20 11.63 2.82 -1.05
N ALA A 21 12.02 3.52 0.02
CA ALA A 21 11.32 4.74 0.42
C ALA A 21 11.42 5.87 -0.64
N SER A 22 12.41 5.78 -1.55
CA SER A 22 12.54 6.62 -2.75
C SER A 22 12.03 5.96 -4.05
N ALA A 23 11.55 4.71 -4.01
CA ALA A 23 10.98 4.03 -5.17
C ALA A 23 9.46 4.27 -5.30
N PHE A 24 8.80 4.75 -4.24
CA PHE A 24 7.40 5.15 -4.30
C PHE A 24 7.25 6.54 -4.92
N ARG A 25 6.51 6.55 -6.04
CA ARG A 25 6.12 7.76 -6.75
C ARG A 25 5.31 8.66 -5.82
N GLN A 26 5.78 9.88 -5.63
CA GLN A 26 5.09 10.88 -4.84
C GLN A 26 3.80 11.31 -5.55
N PRO A 27 2.76 11.75 -4.82
CA PRO A 27 1.52 12.23 -5.45
C PRO A 27 1.72 13.32 -6.51
N TYR A 28 2.79 14.11 -6.39
CA TYR A 28 3.13 15.12 -7.41
C TYR A 28 3.56 14.49 -8.75
N GLU A 29 4.20 13.31 -8.76
CA GLU A 29 4.61 12.61 -9.98
C GLU A 29 3.38 12.13 -10.77
N TYR A 30 2.32 11.70 -10.08
CA TYR A 30 1.02 11.39 -10.69
C TYR A 30 0.36 12.63 -11.28
N LEU A 31 0.44 13.77 -10.59
CA LEU A 31 -0.03 15.04 -11.14
C LEU A 31 0.73 15.42 -12.42
N GLU A 32 2.05 15.27 -12.45
CA GLU A 32 2.88 15.52 -13.64
C GLU A 32 2.54 14.57 -14.80
N ALA A 33 2.32 13.28 -14.52
CA ALA A 33 1.91 12.31 -15.54
C ALA A 33 0.53 12.66 -16.14
N ILE A 34 -0.42 13.08 -15.32
CA ILE A 34 -1.75 13.54 -15.76
C ILE A 34 -1.66 14.82 -16.58
N GLN A 35 -0.81 15.76 -16.18
CA GLN A 35 -0.58 16.98 -16.96
C GLN A 35 0.05 16.65 -18.31
N THR A 36 1.01 15.73 -18.35
CA THR A 36 1.64 15.25 -19.59
C THR A 36 0.59 14.64 -20.52
N PHE A 37 -0.27 13.77 -19.98
CA PHE A 37 -1.39 13.20 -20.74
C PHE A 37 -2.36 14.28 -21.26
N ALA A 38 -2.77 15.22 -20.42
CA ALA A 38 -3.71 16.27 -20.80
C ALA A 38 -3.14 17.23 -21.86
N VAL A 39 -1.85 17.58 -21.77
CA VAL A 39 -1.14 18.36 -22.79
C VAL A 39 -1.09 17.60 -24.11
N ALA A 40 -0.73 16.31 -24.08
CA ALA A 40 -0.72 15.45 -25.26
C ALA A 40 -2.13 15.36 -25.89
N PHE A 41 -3.18 15.27 -25.08
CA PHE A 41 -4.57 15.25 -25.54
C PHE A 41 -4.97 16.56 -26.26
N THR A 42 -4.47 17.71 -25.82
CA THR A 42 -4.69 19.00 -26.51
C THR A 42 -3.79 19.24 -27.73
N ASN A 43 -2.72 18.46 -27.89
CA ASN A 43 -1.84 18.52 -29.07
C ASN A 43 -1.54 17.10 -29.60
N PRO A 44 -2.56 16.40 -30.11
CA PRO A 44 -2.49 14.96 -30.39
C PRO A 44 -1.50 14.61 -31.52
N SER A 45 -1.23 15.54 -32.43
CA SER A 45 -0.28 15.35 -33.55
C SER A 45 1.13 15.00 -33.07
N SER A 46 1.52 15.46 -31.87
CA SER A 46 2.84 15.20 -31.30
C SER A 46 3.04 13.73 -30.92
N VAL A 47 1.99 13.05 -30.45
CA VAL A 47 2.01 11.62 -30.12
C VAL A 47 1.91 10.79 -31.40
N ILE A 48 0.98 11.12 -32.29
CA ILE A 48 0.74 10.37 -33.54
C ILE A 48 1.96 10.36 -34.47
N ASN A 49 2.66 11.49 -34.57
CA ASN A 49 3.87 11.58 -35.41
C ASN A 49 5.13 11.00 -34.74
N GLY A 50 5.02 10.48 -33.50
CA GLY A 50 6.14 9.93 -32.73
C GLY A 50 7.12 10.95 -32.17
N SER A 51 6.78 12.24 -32.17
CA SER A 51 7.63 13.31 -31.60
C SER A 51 7.70 13.24 -30.07
N ILE A 52 6.67 12.69 -29.43
CA ILE A 52 6.60 12.42 -27.99
C ILE A 52 6.20 10.95 -27.81
N SER A 53 6.79 10.26 -26.83
CA SER A 53 6.40 8.89 -26.50
C SER A 53 4.95 8.83 -26.02
N SER A 54 4.22 7.78 -26.39
CA SER A 54 2.87 7.57 -25.88
C SER A 54 2.88 7.52 -24.34
N PRO A 55 1.97 8.25 -23.66
CA PRO A 55 1.83 8.16 -22.21
C PRO A 55 1.16 6.85 -21.75
N LEU A 56 0.77 5.99 -22.69
CA LEU A 56 0.08 4.73 -22.42
C LEU A 56 1.07 3.56 -22.40
N ALA A 57 0.82 2.54 -21.59
CA ALA A 57 1.58 1.28 -21.61
C ALA A 57 1.20 0.41 -22.83
N GLU A 58 2.08 -0.53 -23.22
CA GLU A 58 1.86 -1.41 -24.38
C GLU A 58 0.55 -2.21 -24.31
N ASN A 59 0.21 -2.71 -23.11
CA ASN A 59 -0.96 -3.52 -22.83
C ASN A 59 -2.12 -2.73 -22.18
N VAL A 60 -2.17 -1.41 -22.41
CA VAL A 60 -3.21 -0.54 -21.85
C VAL A 60 -4.62 -1.02 -22.20
N VAL A 61 -5.54 -0.94 -21.25
CA VAL A 61 -6.98 -1.12 -21.50
C VAL A 61 -7.73 0.16 -21.16
N GLY A 62 -8.32 0.77 -22.18
CA GLY A 62 -9.11 1.97 -22.06
C GLY A 62 -10.60 1.70 -22.25
N ARG A 63 -11.46 2.37 -21.49
CA ARG A 63 -12.91 2.38 -21.73
C ARG A 63 -13.42 3.80 -21.75
N ILE A 64 -14.38 4.05 -22.63
CA ILE A 64 -15.10 5.32 -22.73
C ILE A 64 -16.60 5.02 -22.64
N ASP A 65 -17.30 5.66 -21.71
CA ASP A 65 -18.70 5.38 -21.37
C ASP A 65 -19.67 5.41 -22.56
N VAL A 66 -19.48 6.34 -23.50
CA VAL A 66 -20.36 6.51 -24.68
C VAL A 66 -19.96 5.67 -25.89
N THR A 67 -18.81 4.99 -25.86
CA THR A 67 -18.36 4.12 -26.96
C THR A 67 -18.12 2.70 -26.49
N THR A 68 -16.87 2.30 -26.28
CA THR A 68 -16.47 0.91 -26.06
C THR A 68 -15.13 0.82 -25.31
N THR A 69 -14.62 -0.41 -25.22
CA THR A 69 -13.31 -0.76 -24.68
C THR A 69 -12.28 -0.89 -25.80
N PHE A 70 -11.08 -0.37 -25.56
CA PHE A 70 -9.93 -0.41 -26.45
C PHE A 70 -8.78 -1.16 -25.77
N VAL A 71 -8.22 -2.16 -26.45
CA VAL A 71 -7.15 -3.01 -25.90
C VAL A 71 -5.85 -2.78 -26.67
N GLY A 72 -4.78 -2.48 -25.95
CA GLY A 72 -3.44 -2.24 -26.51
C GLY A 72 -3.15 -0.78 -26.85
N GLN A 73 -1.86 -0.42 -26.80
CA GLN A 73 -1.39 0.96 -26.94
C GLN A 73 -1.79 1.61 -28.26
N GLU A 74 -1.71 0.88 -29.37
CA GLU A 74 -1.94 1.42 -30.71
C GLU A 74 -3.40 1.85 -30.89
N LEU A 75 -4.37 0.97 -30.58
CA LEU A 75 -5.80 1.27 -30.67
C LEU A 75 -6.20 2.44 -29.78
N ASN A 76 -5.70 2.46 -28.53
CA ASN A 76 -5.97 3.56 -27.60
C ASN A 76 -5.32 4.87 -28.10
N THR A 77 -4.13 4.81 -28.70
CA THR A 77 -3.42 5.98 -29.25
C THR A 77 -4.18 6.59 -30.42
N GLU A 78 -4.65 5.75 -31.35
CA GLU A 78 -5.45 6.18 -32.50
C GLU A 78 -6.78 6.79 -32.07
N TYR A 79 -7.44 6.19 -31.08
CA TYR A 79 -8.71 6.71 -30.57
C TYR A 79 -8.54 8.02 -29.78
N LEU A 80 -7.63 8.06 -28.80
CA LEU A 80 -7.48 9.23 -27.93
C LEU A 80 -6.80 10.42 -28.62
N PHE A 81 -5.91 10.16 -29.57
CA PHE A 81 -5.12 11.22 -30.23
C PHE A 81 -5.46 11.30 -31.72
N GLY A 82 -5.46 10.18 -32.45
CA GLY A 82 -5.67 10.14 -33.90
C GLY A 82 -7.04 10.65 -34.36
N LEU A 83 -8.12 10.34 -33.61
CA LEU A 83 -9.50 10.79 -33.85
C LEU A 83 -9.61 12.30 -34.11
N PHE A 84 -8.85 13.10 -33.36
CA PHE A 84 -8.94 14.55 -33.40
C PHE A 84 -8.02 15.19 -34.44
N VAL A 85 -6.92 14.53 -34.81
CA VAL A 85 -5.95 15.05 -35.78
C VAL A 85 -6.58 15.10 -37.18
N GLU A 86 -7.22 14.02 -37.61
CA GLU A 86 -7.78 13.97 -38.97
C GLU A 86 -8.96 14.96 -39.10
N GLY A 87 -9.87 14.96 -38.12
CA GLY A 87 -10.99 15.90 -38.09
C GLY A 87 -10.57 17.37 -38.06
N ALA A 88 -9.48 17.71 -37.36
CA ALA A 88 -8.93 19.07 -37.35
C ALA A 88 -8.33 19.49 -38.70
N SER A 89 -7.88 18.52 -39.51
CA SER A 89 -7.24 18.76 -40.80
C SER A 89 -8.23 18.88 -41.96
N GLU A 90 -9.47 18.44 -41.77
CA GLU A 90 -10.51 18.54 -42.78
C GLU A 90 -11.02 19.98 -42.96
N ASN A 91 -11.17 20.40 -44.22
CA ASN A 91 -11.81 21.67 -44.58
C ASN A 91 -13.35 21.57 -44.59
N SER A 92 -13.92 20.70 -43.76
CA SER A 92 -15.36 20.41 -43.70
C SER A 92 -15.86 20.40 -42.26
N THR A 93 -17.15 20.68 -42.04
CA THR A 93 -17.70 20.73 -40.68
C THR A 93 -17.71 19.36 -40.04
N GLN A 94 -16.95 19.19 -38.96
CA GLN A 94 -16.93 17.95 -38.17
C GLN A 94 -18.01 17.95 -37.08
N LEU A 95 -18.55 16.76 -36.77
CA LEU A 95 -19.45 16.56 -35.61
C LEU A 95 -18.69 16.41 -34.29
N ILE A 96 -17.38 16.14 -34.36
CA ILE A 96 -16.48 16.00 -33.20
C ILE A 96 -15.51 17.19 -33.23
N GLY A 97 -15.57 18.03 -32.20
CA GLY A 97 -14.65 19.16 -32.06
C GLY A 97 -13.26 18.71 -31.58
N SER A 98 -12.24 19.49 -31.93
CA SER A 98 -10.85 19.18 -31.56
C SER A 98 -10.51 19.79 -30.19
N PRO A 99 -9.86 19.06 -29.26
CA PRO A 99 -9.42 19.61 -27.99
C PRO A 99 -8.34 20.69 -28.21
N SER A 100 -8.49 21.83 -27.54
CA SER A 100 -7.61 23.00 -27.71
C SER A 100 -6.94 23.47 -26.41
N SER A 101 -7.60 23.25 -25.28
CA SER A 101 -7.11 23.61 -23.95
C SER A 101 -7.85 22.79 -22.91
N TYR A 102 -7.26 22.61 -21.74
CA TYR A 102 -7.89 21.93 -20.61
C TYR A 102 -7.78 22.74 -19.32
N THR A 103 -8.63 22.44 -18.36
CA THR A 103 -8.50 22.86 -16.96
C THR A 103 -8.81 21.69 -16.06
N THR A 104 -7.93 21.40 -15.11
CA THR A 104 -8.17 20.39 -14.07
C THR A 104 -9.18 20.95 -13.05
N GLN A 105 -10.38 20.39 -13.03
CA GLN A 105 -11.45 20.82 -12.11
C GLN A 105 -11.35 20.13 -10.75
N SER A 106 -11.04 18.84 -10.74
CA SER A 106 -10.77 18.08 -9.53
C SER A 106 -9.74 17.00 -9.83
N LEU A 107 -8.95 16.64 -8.81
CA LEU A 107 -7.94 15.59 -8.87
C LEU A 107 -7.87 14.93 -7.50
N VAL A 108 -7.99 13.62 -7.48
CA VAL A 108 -7.70 12.78 -6.33
C VAL A 108 -6.61 11.82 -6.76
N VAL A 109 -5.47 11.90 -6.09
CA VAL A 109 -4.35 10.99 -6.30
C VAL A 109 -4.36 10.00 -5.15
N GLU A 110 -4.66 8.75 -5.46
CA GLU A 110 -4.38 7.64 -4.57
C GLU A 110 -3.54 6.60 -5.32
N PRO A 111 -2.21 6.71 -5.24
CA PRO A 111 -1.28 5.87 -5.99
C PRO A 111 -1.65 4.37 -5.97
N PRO A 112 -1.63 3.65 -7.09
CA PRO A 112 -1.28 4.11 -8.44
C PRO A 112 -2.50 4.63 -9.23
N ILE A 113 -3.64 4.83 -8.56
CA ILE A 113 -4.89 5.27 -9.20
C ILE A 113 -5.05 6.79 -9.06
N VAL A 114 -5.53 7.41 -10.13
CA VAL A 114 -5.91 8.80 -10.15
C VAL A 114 -7.35 8.93 -10.62
N ALA A 115 -8.16 9.66 -9.87
CA ALA A 115 -9.44 10.16 -10.34
C ALA A 115 -9.28 11.64 -10.69
N VAL A 116 -9.52 12.01 -11.95
CA VAL A 116 -9.36 13.39 -12.42
C VAL A 116 -10.59 13.83 -13.20
N SER A 117 -11.01 15.08 -13.00
CA SER A 117 -12.01 15.74 -13.84
C SER A 117 -11.32 16.84 -14.65
N LEU A 118 -11.32 16.69 -15.98
CA LEU A 118 -10.74 17.64 -16.92
C LEU A 118 -11.87 18.34 -17.69
N VAL A 119 -11.90 19.68 -17.67
CA VAL A 119 -12.77 20.45 -18.56
C VAL A 119 -11.97 20.82 -19.80
N ASN A 120 -12.31 20.22 -20.93
CA ASN A 120 -11.65 20.41 -22.22
C ASN A 120 -12.46 21.36 -23.10
N ASN A 121 -11.81 22.34 -23.72
CA ASN A 121 -12.44 23.18 -24.73
C ASN A 121 -12.28 22.55 -26.11
N LEU A 122 -13.42 22.17 -26.72
CA LEU A 122 -13.48 21.61 -28.06
C LEU A 122 -13.77 22.72 -29.08
N ILE A 123 -12.86 22.91 -30.03
CA ILE A 123 -13.00 23.92 -31.10
C ILE A 123 -13.71 23.34 -32.32
N TYR A 124 -14.55 24.16 -32.94
CA TYR A 124 -15.22 23.90 -34.22
C TYR A 124 -14.88 25.04 -35.18
N PRO A 125 -13.80 24.91 -35.98
CA PRO A 125 -13.28 25.99 -36.80
C PRO A 125 -14.29 26.54 -37.83
N THR A 126 -15.10 25.68 -38.43
CA THR A 126 -16.05 26.08 -39.50
C THR A 126 -17.15 27.02 -39.05
N ILE A 127 -17.47 27.02 -37.75
CA ILE A 127 -18.44 27.93 -37.12
C ILE A 127 -17.78 28.90 -36.13
N ASN A 128 -16.44 28.96 -36.11
CA ASN A 128 -15.63 29.83 -35.25
C ASN A 128 -16.10 29.82 -33.78
N SER A 129 -16.38 28.64 -33.23
CA SER A 129 -16.93 28.46 -31.89
C SER A 129 -16.15 27.41 -31.10
N SER A 130 -16.21 27.51 -29.77
CA SER A 130 -15.59 26.55 -28.85
C SER A 130 -16.56 26.22 -27.73
N PHE A 131 -16.64 24.94 -27.36
CA PHE A 131 -17.56 24.46 -26.33
C PHE A 131 -16.82 23.60 -25.29
N PRO A 132 -17.09 23.79 -23.98
CA PRO A 132 -16.47 23.00 -22.95
C PRO A 132 -17.14 21.62 -22.81
N LEU A 133 -16.33 20.58 -22.71
CA LEU A 133 -16.74 19.22 -22.35
C LEU A 133 -15.96 18.76 -21.12
N GLN A 134 -16.67 18.34 -20.08
CA GLN A 134 -16.06 17.76 -18.89
C GLN A 134 -15.87 16.25 -19.11
N ILE A 135 -14.65 15.77 -18.89
CA ILE A 135 -14.25 14.37 -18.99
C ILE A 135 -13.71 13.95 -17.62
N ASP A 136 -14.38 13.01 -16.97
CA ASP A 136 -13.90 12.42 -15.74
C ASP A 136 -13.19 11.12 -16.06
N LEU A 137 -12.00 10.91 -15.50
CA LEU A 137 -11.20 9.72 -15.74
C LEU A 137 -10.80 9.06 -14.43
N PHE A 138 -10.93 7.74 -14.37
CA PHE A 138 -10.21 6.89 -13.43
C PHE A 138 -9.04 6.27 -14.17
N ILE A 139 -7.81 6.48 -13.71
CA ILE A 139 -6.58 6.13 -14.43
C ILE A 139 -5.69 5.33 -13.48
N ALA A 140 -5.13 4.22 -13.97
CA ALA A 140 -4.09 3.48 -13.26
C ALA A 140 -2.74 3.64 -13.98
N PHE A 141 -1.67 3.71 -13.20
CA PHE A 141 -0.29 3.83 -13.69
C PHE A 141 0.56 2.60 -13.34
N ASP A 142 1.56 2.32 -14.18
CA ASP A 142 2.68 1.44 -13.82
C ASP A 142 3.81 2.20 -13.10
N ASP A 143 4.86 1.48 -12.71
CA ASP A 143 6.04 2.04 -12.02
C ASP A 143 6.83 3.07 -12.86
N ASP A 144 6.66 3.00 -14.20
CA ASP A 144 7.22 3.92 -15.18
C ASP A 144 6.34 5.16 -15.43
N MET A 145 5.25 5.32 -14.67
CA MET A 145 4.26 6.40 -14.83
C MET A 145 3.55 6.40 -16.20
N ARG A 146 3.41 5.23 -16.83
CA ARG A 146 2.56 5.05 -18.01
C ARG A 146 1.19 4.56 -17.60
N ILE A 147 0.18 4.97 -18.36
CA ILE A 147 -1.21 4.59 -18.13
C ILE A 147 -1.42 3.13 -18.56
N ILE A 148 -1.75 2.25 -17.61
CA ILE A 148 -2.06 0.84 -17.86
C ILE A 148 -3.57 0.58 -18.00
N SER A 149 -4.39 1.47 -17.45
CA SER A 149 -5.84 1.43 -17.68
C SER A 149 -6.47 2.79 -17.45
N TYR A 150 -7.54 3.07 -18.19
CA TYR A 150 -8.39 4.23 -17.92
C TYR A 150 -9.86 3.92 -18.16
N ASP A 151 -10.73 4.55 -17.37
CA ASP A 151 -12.17 4.56 -17.56
C ASP A 151 -12.63 6.01 -17.62
N ALA A 152 -13.05 6.46 -18.80
CA ALA A 152 -13.43 7.84 -19.05
C ALA A 152 -14.95 7.99 -19.19
N ILE A 153 -15.46 9.04 -18.58
CA ILE A 153 -16.87 9.40 -18.57
C ILE A 153 -17.01 10.78 -19.19
N LEU A 154 -17.72 10.88 -20.31
CA LEU A 154 -18.01 12.15 -20.95
C LEU A 154 -19.24 12.76 -20.26
N ARG A 155 -18.97 13.53 -19.21
CA ARG A 155 -20.03 14.05 -18.34
C ARG A 155 -20.99 14.93 -19.14
N ARG A 156 -22.28 14.56 -19.11
CA ARG A 156 -23.39 15.23 -19.83
C ARG A 156 -23.24 15.19 -21.35
N TRP A 157 -22.63 14.13 -21.90
CA TRP A 157 -22.43 14.00 -23.34
C TRP A 157 -23.72 14.18 -24.17
N SER A 158 -24.82 13.54 -23.77
CA SER A 158 -26.10 13.66 -24.51
C SER A 158 -26.62 15.10 -24.58
N GLU A 159 -26.45 15.87 -23.50
CA GLU A 159 -26.84 17.28 -23.44
C GLU A 159 -25.89 18.15 -24.27
N PHE A 160 -24.57 17.89 -24.18
CA PHE A 160 -23.55 18.54 -24.99
C PHE A 160 -23.85 18.35 -26.49
N PHE A 161 -24.10 17.12 -26.92
CA PHE A 161 -24.38 16.79 -28.31
C PHE A 161 -25.67 17.46 -28.81
N THR A 162 -26.74 17.41 -28.01
CA THR A 162 -28.03 18.06 -28.31
C THR A 162 -27.90 19.59 -28.40
N TYR A 163 -26.94 20.18 -27.68
CA TYR A 163 -26.66 21.61 -27.73
C TYR A 163 -25.82 22.01 -28.96
N VAL A 164 -24.75 21.27 -29.25
CA VAL A 164 -23.77 21.64 -30.28
C VAL A 164 -24.26 21.33 -31.70
N VAL A 165 -24.86 20.16 -31.92
CA VAL A 165 -25.22 19.70 -33.27
C VAL A 165 -26.16 20.65 -34.02
N PRO A 166 -27.21 21.21 -33.41
CA PRO A 166 -28.05 22.22 -34.07
C PRO A 166 -27.30 23.49 -34.49
N LEU A 167 -26.20 23.84 -33.81
CA LEU A 167 -25.35 24.99 -34.17
C LEU A 167 -24.47 24.70 -35.38
N LEU A 168 -24.13 23.44 -35.63
CA LEU A 168 -23.38 22.99 -36.81
C LEU A 168 -24.27 22.87 -38.05
N ALA A 169 -25.55 22.54 -37.86
CA ALA A 169 -26.49 22.23 -38.94
C ALA A 169 -26.58 23.28 -40.06
N PRO A 170 -26.60 24.61 -39.81
CA PRO A 170 -26.66 25.60 -40.90
C PRO A 170 -25.44 25.58 -41.81
N GLN A 171 -24.26 25.36 -41.23
CA GLN A 171 -23.01 25.29 -41.98
C GLN A 171 -22.93 23.96 -42.76
N ILE A 172 -23.39 22.84 -42.16
CA ILE A 172 -23.52 21.56 -42.86
C ILE A 172 -24.49 21.69 -44.05
N ALA A 173 -25.66 22.30 -43.87
CA ALA A 173 -26.61 22.52 -44.96
C ALA A 173 -26.00 23.29 -46.13
N LYS A 174 -25.17 24.31 -45.83
CA LYS A 174 -24.42 25.06 -46.84
C LYS A 174 -23.38 24.20 -47.56
N GLU A 175 -22.62 23.39 -46.84
CA GLU A 175 -21.62 22.47 -47.42
C GLU A 175 -22.27 21.41 -48.32
N LEU A 176 -23.47 20.95 -47.96
CA LEU A 176 -24.25 19.96 -48.71
C LEU A 176 -25.12 20.57 -49.82
N ASN A 177 -25.14 21.89 -49.99
CA ASN A 177 -26.10 22.61 -50.84
C ASN A 177 -27.57 22.18 -50.60
N SER A 178 -27.93 21.89 -49.34
CA SER A 178 -29.26 21.45 -48.95
C SER A 178 -30.13 22.60 -48.46
N THR A 179 -31.43 22.54 -48.76
CA THR A 179 -32.43 23.49 -48.27
C THR A 179 -33.19 22.99 -47.05
N THR A 180 -32.93 21.75 -46.59
CA THR A 180 -33.61 21.21 -45.41
C THR A 180 -33.14 21.93 -44.15
N THR A 181 -34.06 22.12 -43.20
CA THR A 181 -33.77 22.62 -41.85
C THR A 181 -33.80 21.50 -40.81
N ASN A 182 -34.04 20.26 -41.24
CA ASN A 182 -34.04 19.10 -40.36
C ASN A 182 -32.61 18.70 -40.00
N THR A 183 -32.20 19.01 -38.78
CA THR A 183 -30.86 18.70 -38.26
C THR A 183 -30.49 17.23 -38.39
N THR A 184 -31.43 16.30 -38.10
CA THR A 184 -31.17 14.86 -38.16
C THR A 184 -30.88 14.40 -39.59
N GLU A 185 -31.62 14.93 -40.57
CA GLU A 185 -31.40 14.63 -41.98
C GLU A 185 -30.02 15.13 -42.44
N LEU A 186 -29.65 16.36 -42.03
CA LEU A 186 -28.36 16.97 -42.36
C LEU A 186 -27.18 16.17 -41.81
N ILE A 187 -27.22 15.80 -40.52
CA ILE A 187 -26.13 15.04 -39.91
C ILE A 187 -26.05 13.60 -40.43
N THR A 188 -27.18 12.98 -40.78
CA THR A 188 -27.19 11.64 -41.39
C THR A 188 -26.52 11.69 -42.76
N MET A 189 -26.89 12.67 -43.59
CA MET A 189 -26.30 12.85 -44.92
C MET A 189 -24.81 13.20 -44.84
N LYS A 190 -24.43 14.12 -43.94
CA LYS A 190 -23.03 14.47 -43.69
C LYS A 190 -22.21 13.27 -43.24
N THR A 191 -22.76 12.47 -42.34
CA THR A 191 -22.14 11.23 -41.86
C THR A 191 -21.90 10.23 -42.99
N ALA A 192 -22.91 10.00 -43.83
CA ALA A 192 -22.78 9.11 -44.98
C ALA A 192 -21.67 9.57 -45.94
N ILE A 193 -21.66 10.85 -46.30
CA ILE A 193 -20.66 11.42 -47.22
C ILE A 193 -19.25 11.27 -46.65
N ASP A 194 -19.05 11.60 -45.37
CA ASP A 194 -17.73 11.56 -44.75
C ASP A 194 -17.22 10.12 -44.58
N VAL A 195 -18.09 9.20 -44.14
CA VAL A 195 -17.73 7.78 -43.97
C VAL A 195 -17.42 7.15 -45.33
N CYS A 196 -18.26 7.38 -46.34
CA CYS A 196 -18.06 6.79 -47.67
C CYS A 196 -16.87 7.41 -48.41
N GLY A 197 -16.57 8.69 -48.17
CA GLY A 197 -15.34 9.33 -48.64
C GLY A 197 -14.10 8.63 -48.10
N MET A 198 -14.03 8.46 -46.76
CA MET A 198 -12.90 7.77 -46.12
C MET A 198 -12.79 6.30 -46.54
N SER A 199 -13.93 5.60 -46.68
CA SER A 199 -13.94 4.24 -47.18
C SER A 199 -13.40 4.14 -48.60
N THR A 200 -13.80 5.05 -49.49
CA THR A 200 -13.37 5.01 -50.90
C THR A 200 -11.88 5.31 -51.02
N GLU A 201 -11.35 6.20 -50.18
CA GLU A 201 -9.95 6.59 -50.23
C GLU A 201 -9.01 5.53 -49.63
N TYR A 202 -9.37 4.95 -48.47
CA TYR A 202 -8.44 4.13 -47.69
C TYR A 202 -8.83 2.64 -47.60
N CYS A 203 -10.11 2.29 -47.76
CA CYS A 203 -10.58 0.91 -47.67
C CYS A 203 -10.62 0.26 -49.06
N THR A 204 -9.43 -0.05 -49.57
CA THR A 204 -9.22 -0.63 -50.91
C THR A 204 -8.50 -1.98 -50.81
N GLY A 205 -8.50 -2.75 -51.90
CA GLY A 205 -7.86 -4.07 -51.95
C GLY A 205 -8.47 -5.04 -50.93
N ASP A 206 -7.62 -5.68 -50.13
CA ASP A 206 -8.05 -6.64 -49.10
C ASP A 206 -8.89 -5.98 -47.98
N ASN A 207 -8.82 -4.66 -47.84
CA ASN A 207 -9.56 -3.89 -46.84
C ASN A 207 -10.87 -3.30 -47.37
N GLN A 208 -11.27 -3.64 -48.61
CA GLN A 208 -12.51 -3.13 -49.20
C GLN A 208 -13.74 -3.67 -48.46
N VAL A 209 -14.59 -2.77 -47.97
CA VAL A 209 -15.79 -3.11 -47.18
C VAL A 209 -17.11 -2.80 -47.88
N TYR A 210 -17.08 -2.05 -48.99
CA TYR A 210 -18.23 -1.80 -49.84
C TYR A 210 -17.86 -2.05 -51.30
N ASP A 211 -18.80 -2.55 -52.10
CA ASP A 211 -18.60 -2.81 -53.53
C ASP A 211 -18.30 -1.51 -54.31
N SER A 212 -18.89 -0.39 -53.88
CA SER A 212 -18.71 0.93 -54.47
C SER A 212 -19.08 2.04 -53.48
N ASN A 213 -18.72 3.29 -53.80
CA ASN A 213 -19.16 4.45 -53.04
C ASN A 213 -20.70 4.56 -53.00
N ASP A 214 -21.39 4.23 -54.09
CA ASP A 214 -22.86 4.26 -54.14
C ASP A 214 -23.49 3.23 -53.20
N ALA A 215 -22.90 2.01 -53.13
CA ALA A 215 -23.33 0.99 -52.18
C ALA A 215 -23.10 1.43 -50.73
N CYS A 216 -22.00 2.12 -50.45
CA CYS A 216 -21.77 2.73 -49.14
C CYS A 216 -22.83 3.79 -48.82
N MET A 217 -23.12 4.71 -49.74
CA MET A 217 -24.12 5.75 -49.53
C MET A 217 -25.52 5.18 -49.30
N GLU A 218 -25.90 4.13 -50.04
CA GLU A 218 -27.16 3.42 -49.84
C GLU A 218 -27.25 2.82 -48.42
N PHE A 219 -26.20 2.13 -47.97
CA PHE A 219 -26.16 1.56 -46.63
C PHE A 219 -26.20 2.65 -45.54
N MET A 220 -25.33 3.65 -45.64
CA MET A 220 -25.18 4.70 -44.62
C MET A 220 -26.38 5.64 -44.50
N THR A 221 -27.21 5.75 -45.54
CA THR A 221 -28.46 6.53 -45.49
C THR A 221 -29.66 5.71 -45.01
N GLN A 222 -29.56 4.38 -45.01
CA GLN A 222 -30.59 3.48 -44.47
C GLN A 222 -30.39 3.17 -42.98
N ILE A 223 -29.13 3.06 -42.54
CA ILE A 223 -28.82 2.83 -41.13
C ILE A 223 -29.21 4.06 -40.29
N ALA A 224 -29.73 3.82 -39.09
CA ALA A 224 -30.02 4.90 -38.16
C ALA A 224 -28.72 5.63 -37.78
N PHE A 225 -28.78 6.97 -37.64
CA PHE A 225 -27.65 7.73 -37.12
C PHE A 225 -27.30 7.31 -35.68
N GLY A 226 -28.30 7.04 -34.85
CA GLY A 226 -28.15 6.67 -33.44
C GLY A 226 -28.37 7.83 -32.49
N ASN A 227 -28.57 7.51 -31.21
CA ASN A 227 -28.65 8.48 -30.13
C ASN A 227 -27.23 8.92 -29.68
N PRO A 228 -27.08 10.07 -29.01
CA PRO A 228 -25.78 10.57 -28.61
C PRO A 228 -24.94 9.60 -27.74
N TRP A 229 -25.60 8.78 -26.92
CA TRP A 229 -24.97 7.79 -26.03
C TRP A 229 -24.65 6.46 -26.73
N GLU A 230 -25.07 6.27 -27.99
CA GLU A 230 -24.91 5.01 -28.74
C GLU A 230 -23.63 5.01 -29.60
N GLY A 231 -22.55 5.66 -29.17
CA GLY A 231 -21.31 5.81 -29.95
C GLY A 231 -20.52 4.52 -30.16
N GLY A 232 -20.87 3.43 -29.47
CA GLY A 232 -20.28 2.09 -29.65
C GLY A 232 -21.27 1.05 -30.19
N MET A 233 -22.42 1.48 -30.71
CA MET A 233 -23.48 0.61 -31.22
C MET A 233 -23.42 0.50 -32.76
N ASP A 234 -24.18 -0.43 -33.33
CA ASP A 234 -24.34 -0.57 -34.78
C ASP A 234 -25.21 0.55 -35.38
N ASN A 235 -24.61 1.72 -35.59
CA ASN A 235 -25.27 2.89 -36.17
C ASN A 235 -24.29 3.78 -36.96
N GLY A 236 -24.82 4.84 -37.56
CA GLY A 236 -24.02 5.82 -38.31
C GLY A 236 -23.08 6.64 -37.42
N TRP A 237 -23.45 6.92 -36.16
CA TRP A 237 -22.65 7.70 -35.22
C TRP A 237 -21.34 7.00 -34.83
N CYS A 238 -21.39 5.70 -34.52
CA CYS A 238 -20.18 4.90 -34.28
C CYS A 238 -19.26 4.90 -35.51
N ARG A 239 -19.81 4.68 -36.71
CA ARG A 239 -19.04 4.69 -37.97
C ARG A 239 -18.42 6.07 -38.24
N TYR A 240 -19.12 7.14 -37.88
CA TYR A 240 -18.58 8.50 -37.96
C TYR A 240 -17.38 8.71 -37.04
N ILE A 241 -17.41 8.17 -35.81
CA ILE A 241 -16.25 8.23 -34.90
C ILE A 241 -15.08 7.48 -35.53
N HIS A 242 -15.32 6.28 -36.07
CA HIS A 242 -14.25 5.44 -36.61
C HIS A 242 -13.65 5.94 -37.92
N LYS A 243 -14.37 6.75 -38.72
CA LYS A 243 -13.85 7.26 -40.02
C LYS A 243 -12.53 8.01 -39.89
N ASN A 244 -12.33 8.75 -38.80
CA ASN A 244 -11.12 9.55 -38.59
C ASN A 244 -9.87 8.70 -38.27
N MET A 245 -10.02 7.41 -37.97
CA MET A 245 -8.90 6.51 -37.65
C MET A 245 -8.48 5.63 -38.82
N VAL A 246 -9.30 5.55 -39.89
CA VAL A 246 -9.10 4.63 -41.03
C VAL A 246 -7.73 4.79 -41.68
N LYS A 247 -7.27 6.03 -41.85
CA LYS A 247 -5.99 6.35 -42.50
C LYS A 247 -4.75 5.79 -41.78
N TYR A 248 -4.82 5.59 -40.47
CA TYR A 248 -3.66 5.12 -39.71
C TYR A 248 -3.44 3.62 -39.88
N ARG A 249 -4.52 2.85 -39.79
CA ARG A 249 -4.52 1.38 -39.94
C ARG A 249 -5.80 0.89 -40.63
N PRO A 250 -5.86 0.95 -41.97
CA PRO A 250 -7.03 0.53 -42.73
C PRO A 250 -7.44 -0.92 -42.44
N GLU A 251 -6.48 -1.83 -42.24
CA GLU A 251 -6.72 -3.24 -41.94
C GLU A 251 -7.45 -3.47 -40.60
N VAL A 252 -7.35 -2.52 -39.68
CA VAL A 252 -8.06 -2.54 -38.39
C VAL A 252 -9.37 -1.77 -38.48
N HIS A 253 -9.36 -0.57 -39.08
CA HIS A 253 -10.49 0.37 -38.98
C HIS A 253 -11.51 0.32 -40.11
N CYS A 254 -11.15 -0.21 -41.30
CA CYS A 254 -12.10 -0.36 -42.40
C CYS A 254 -13.31 -1.25 -42.04
N PRO A 255 -13.14 -2.41 -41.38
CA PRO A 255 -14.26 -3.21 -40.90
C PRO A 255 -15.25 -2.42 -40.03
N HIS A 256 -14.76 -1.49 -39.19
CA HIS A 256 -15.58 -0.70 -38.27
C HIS A 256 -16.57 0.22 -38.98
N ILE A 257 -16.17 0.79 -40.13
CA ILE A 257 -17.01 1.68 -40.92
C ILE A 257 -17.83 0.97 -42.00
N GLY A 258 -17.63 -0.35 -42.15
CA GLY A 258 -18.31 -1.21 -43.12
C GLY A 258 -19.70 -1.70 -42.66
N PRO A 259 -20.37 -2.53 -43.48
CA PRO A 259 -21.66 -3.11 -43.15
C PRO A 259 -21.64 -4.02 -41.91
N THR A 260 -20.50 -4.71 -41.66
CA THR A 260 -20.36 -5.62 -40.52
C THR A 260 -20.12 -4.89 -39.21
N GLY A 261 -19.60 -3.67 -39.25
CA GLY A 261 -19.20 -2.90 -38.07
C GLY A 261 -17.93 -3.43 -37.36
N GLY A 262 -17.31 -4.48 -37.90
CA GLY A 262 -16.16 -5.17 -37.28
C GLY A 262 -16.48 -5.66 -35.87
N ASP A 263 -15.64 -5.32 -34.90
CA ASP A 263 -15.83 -5.59 -33.47
C ASP A 263 -16.20 -4.32 -32.66
N MET A 264 -16.24 -3.17 -33.33
CA MET A 264 -16.48 -1.87 -32.69
C MET A 264 -17.94 -1.43 -32.82
N CYS A 265 -18.45 -1.29 -34.06
CA CYS A 265 -19.77 -0.75 -34.36
C CYS A 265 -20.81 -1.86 -34.54
N ILE A 266 -21.04 -2.62 -33.47
CA ILE A 266 -21.95 -3.78 -33.44
C ILE A 266 -23.08 -3.56 -32.43
N ALA A 267 -24.16 -4.34 -32.56
CA ALA A 267 -25.21 -4.36 -31.55
C ALA A 267 -24.65 -4.93 -30.24
N ARG A 268 -24.84 -4.20 -29.13
CA ARG A 268 -24.39 -4.61 -27.79
C ARG A 268 -25.58 -4.79 -26.86
N ASP A 269 -25.48 -5.77 -25.96
CA ASP A 269 -26.44 -5.94 -24.88
C ASP A 269 -26.09 -5.02 -23.70
N TYR A 270 -27.10 -4.33 -23.17
CA TYR A 270 -26.91 -3.38 -22.07
C TYR A 270 -26.42 -4.03 -20.78
N VAL A 271 -26.96 -5.20 -20.43
CA VAL A 271 -26.61 -5.91 -19.19
C VAL A 271 -25.17 -6.38 -19.29
N GLN A 272 -24.81 -7.02 -20.40
CA GLN A 272 -23.44 -7.47 -20.64
C GLN A 272 -22.46 -6.29 -20.60
N LEU A 273 -22.74 -5.19 -21.30
CA LEU A 273 -21.87 -4.01 -21.32
C LEU A 273 -21.66 -3.42 -19.91
N THR A 274 -22.69 -3.49 -19.06
CA THR A 274 -22.66 -2.95 -17.69
C THR A 274 -21.93 -3.87 -16.73
N GLU A 275 -22.06 -5.18 -16.89
CA GLU A 275 -21.45 -6.19 -16.01
C GLU A 275 -19.99 -6.50 -16.38
N ASP A 276 -19.60 -6.29 -17.63
CA ASP A 276 -18.23 -6.54 -18.10
C ASP A 276 -17.23 -5.57 -17.44
N MET A 277 -16.25 -6.15 -16.73
CA MET A 277 -15.11 -5.43 -16.14
C MET A 277 -13.86 -5.72 -16.99
N PRO A 278 -13.50 -4.85 -17.94
CA PRO A 278 -12.48 -5.16 -18.94
C PRO A 278 -11.04 -5.02 -18.44
N PHE A 279 -10.85 -4.48 -17.24
CA PHE A 279 -9.53 -4.14 -16.73
C PHE A 279 -8.84 -5.36 -16.10
N ASN A 280 -7.55 -5.55 -16.39
CA ASN A 280 -6.73 -6.59 -15.77
C ASN A 280 -6.62 -6.42 -14.24
N SER A 281 -6.81 -5.19 -13.75
CA SER A 281 -6.88 -4.83 -12.34
C SER A 281 -8.06 -3.89 -12.14
N THR A 282 -8.81 -4.08 -11.05
CA THR A 282 -9.87 -3.14 -10.67
C THR A 282 -9.30 -1.72 -10.50
N LEU A 283 -10.01 -0.70 -10.98
CA LEU A 283 -9.70 0.73 -10.73
C LEU A 283 -10.07 1.14 -9.29
N LEU A 284 -9.69 0.30 -8.34
CA LEU A 284 -9.82 0.54 -6.92
C LEU A 284 -8.48 1.08 -6.42
N SER A 285 -8.55 2.17 -5.65
CA SER A 285 -7.38 2.72 -4.98
C SER A 285 -6.74 1.65 -4.07
N TYR A 286 -5.46 1.81 -3.78
CA TYR A 286 -4.58 0.87 -3.07
C TYR A 286 -4.94 0.58 -1.60
N ASN A 287 -6.18 0.88 -1.24
CA ASN A 287 -6.83 0.40 -0.04
C ASN A 287 -7.79 -0.77 -0.29
N ALA A 288 -7.81 -1.37 -1.48
CA ALA A 288 -8.64 -2.56 -1.74
C ALA A 288 -8.16 -3.51 -2.87
N SER A 289 -7.01 -3.29 -3.50
CA SER A 289 -6.58 -4.11 -4.64
C SER A 289 -5.71 -5.29 -4.20
N TYR A 290 -6.31 -6.47 -4.14
CA TYR A 290 -5.59 -7.73 -3.95
C TYR A 290 -5.29 -8.41 -5.27
N ASN A 291 -4.16 -9.11 -5.36
CA ASN A 291 -3.98 -10.12 -6.39
C ASN A 291 -4.83 -11.35 -6.03
N ALA A 292 -5.54 -11.92 -7.02
CA ALA A 292 -6.31 -13.16 -6.86
C ALA A 292 -5.47 -14.34 -6.30
N LEU A 293 -4.15 -14.32 -6.53
CA LEU A 293 -3.22 -15.30 -5.98
C LEU A 293 -3.04 -15.17 -4.45
N ASP A 294 -3.03 -13.95 -3.92
CA ASP A 294 -2.79 -13.67 -2.50
C ASP A 294 -4.03 -14.00 -1.64
N LEU A 295 -5.21 -13.92 -2.24
CA LEU A 295 -6.49 -14.23 -1.58
C LEU A 295 -6.95 -15.67 -1.75
N LYS A 296 -6.21 -16.52 -2.45
CA LYS A 296 -6.63 -17.88 -2.83
C LYS A 296 -7.15 -18.73 -1.65
N ASN A 297 -6.68 -18.45 -0.43
CA ASN A 297 -7.08 -19.15 0.80
C ASN A 297 -7.81 -18.26 1.83
N VAL A 298 -8.20 -17.03 1.46
CA VAL A 298 -8.88 -16.07 2.35
C VAL A 298 -10.38 -16.04 2.00
N PRO A 299 -11.28 -16.35 2.95
CA PRO A 299 -12.73 -16.31 2.70
C PRO A 299 -13.22 -14.90 2.32
N ASP A 300 -14.20 -14.77 1.42
CA ASP A 300 -14.72 -13.49 0.91
C ASP A 300 -15.12 -12.48 2.01
N ARG A 301 -15.72 -12.96 3.10
CA ARG A 301 -16.05 -12.13 4.26
C ARG A 301 -14.82 -11.47 4.89
N ASN A 302 -13.69 -12.17 4.91
CA ASN A 302 -12.43 -11.65 5.44
C ASN A 302 -11.74 -10.72 4.43
N GLN A 303 -11.98 -10.90 3.13
CA GLN A 303 -11.47 -9.98 2.11
C GLN A 303 -12.08 -8.58 2.28
N ASN A 304 -13.39 -8.47 2.53
CA ASN A 304 -14.04 -7.19 2.83
C ASN A 304 -13.51 -6.52 4.11
N GLU A 305 -13.17 -7.31 5.13
CA GLU A 305 -12.55 -6.79 6.36
C GLU A 305 -11.09 -6.36 6.13
N LEU A 306 -10.35 -7.04 5.24
CA LEU A 306 -9.02 -6.60 4.82
C LEU A 306 -9.10 -5.26 4.10
N VAL A 307 -10.11 -5.05 3.24
CA VAL A 307 -10.36 -3.73 2.61
C VAL A 307 -10.58 -2.66 3.68
N ALA A 308 -11.34 -2.97 4.74
CA ALA A 308 -11.55 -2.04 5.86
C ALA A 308 -10.25 -1.74 6.66
N ILE A 309 -9.37 -2.74 6.83
CA ILE A 309 -8.06 -2.58 7.50
C ILE A 309 -7.10 -1.75 6.65
N GLU A 310 -7.16 -1.92 5.33
CA GLU A 310 -6.29 -1.23 4.38
C GLU A 310 -6.77 0.19 4.13
N THR A 311 -8.08 0.41 3.97
CA THR A 311 -8.73 1.74 3.93
C THR A 311 -8.59 2.55 5.22
N GLU A 312 -8.04 1.96 6.29
CA GLU A 312 -7.62 2.71 7.46
C GLU A 312 -6.45 3.62 7.06
N ILE A 313 -6.76 4.89 6.75
CA ILE A 313 -5.74 5.93 6.59
C ILE A 313 -4.99 6.00 7.92
N VAL A 314 -3.83 5.34 7.99
CA VAL A 314 -2.87 5.51 9.07
C VAL A 314 -2.26 6.89 8.86
N TYR A 315 -2.90 7.90 9.40
CA TYR A 315 -2.26 9.18 9.59
C TYR A 315 -1.03 8.92 10.47
N MET A 316 0.17 8.91 9.88
CA MET A 316 1.39 9.20 10.63
C MET A 316 1.31 10.68 11.00
N THR A 317 0.41 11.01 11.92
CA THR A 317 0.23 12.29 12.60
C THR A 317 0.64 13.49 11.77
N THR A 318 -0.35 14.02 11.08
CA THR A 318 -0.25 15.26 10.34
C THR A 318 0.47 16.31 11.17
N VAL A 319 1.55 16.81 10.57
CA VAL A 319 2.37 17.97 10.91
C VAL A 319 3.52 17.71 11.90
N ALA A 320 4.68 17.46 11.28
CA ALA A 320 6.02 17.87 11.66
C ALA A 320 6.43 17.67 13.14
N PHE A 321 7.42 16.81 13.35
CA PHE A 321 8.18 16.57 14.59
C PHE A 321 7.68 15.42 15.50
N TYR A 322 6.49 15.45 16.11
CA TYR A 322 6.02 14.38 17.04
C TYR A 322 4.50 14.18 17.03
N SER A 323 4.03 12.93 17.13
CA SER A 323 2.60 12.64 17.27
C SER A 323 2.06 13.06 18.65
N VAL A 324 0.91 13.74 18.68
CA VAL A 324 0.21 14.10 19.94
C VAL A 324 0.02 12.86 20.82
N SER A 325 -0.34 11.73 20.20
CA SER A 325 -0.49 10.44 20.88
C SER A 325 0.82 9.93 21.50
N CYS A 326 1.98 10.09 20.84
CA CYS A 326 3.27 9.74 21.42
C CYS A 326 3.62 10.63 22.61
N VAL A 327 3.39 11.94 22.52
CA VAL A 327 3.65 12.87 23.63
C VAL A 327 2.77 12.53 24.84
N LEU A 328 1.47 12.32 24.64
CA LEU A 328 0.55 11.93 25.69
C LEU A 328 0.92 10.57 26.29
N TYR A 329 1.33 9.61 25.47
CA TYR A 329 1.75 8.30 25.94
C TYR A 329 3.04 8.37 26.77
N MET A 330 4.06 9.10 26.31
CA MET A 330 5.29 9.30 27.08
C MET A 330 5.04 10.04 28.40
N LEU A 331 4.13 11.02 28.41
CA LEU A 331 3.69 11.70 29.63
C LEU A 331 2.98 10.72 30.59
N LEU A 332 2.11 9.86 30.08
CA LEU A 332 1.45 8.82 30.86
C LEU A 332 2.48 7.88 31.52
N LEU A 333 3.47 7.40 30.76
CA LEU A 333 4.56 6.56 31.29
C LEU A 333 5.35 7.27 32.39
N TYR A 334 5.67 8.55 32.20
CA TYR A 334 6.34 9.37 33.21
C TYR A 334 5.50 9.52 34.50
N VAL A 335 4.20 9.81 34.37
CA VAL A 335 3.28 9.93 35.51
C VAL A 335 3.16 8.59 36.24
N MET A 336 3.01 7.47 35.52
CA MET A 336 2.99 6.13 36.10
C MET A 336 4.27 5.84 36.89
N ALA A 337 5.43 6.12 36.31
CA ALA A 337 6.72 5.97 36.98
C ALA A 337 6.78 6.77 38.28
N LYS A 338 6.30 8.02 38.27
CA LYS A 338 6.27 8.89 39.46
C LYS A 338 5.31 8.40 40.52
N VAL A 339 4.13 7.89 40.14
CA VAL A 339 3.18 7.28 41.09
C VAL A 339 3.78 6.05 41.77
N ILE A 340 4.49 5.20 41.02
CA ILE A 340 5.18 4.01 41.56
C ILE A 340 6.33 4.45 42.48
N GLU A 341 7.15 5.43 42.07
CA GLU A 341 8.25 5.98 42.86
C GLU A 341 7.76 6.55 44.20
N ILE A 342 6.67 7.33 44.19
CA ILE A 342 6.04 7.88 45.40
C ILE A 342 5.48 6.76 46.28
N SER A 343 4.80 5.77 45.68
CA SER A 343 4.24 4.64 46.41
C SER A 343 5.32 3.81 47.11
N PHE A 344 6.38 3.40 46.40
CA PHE A 344 7.50 2.71 47.02
C PHE A 344 8.22 3.57 48.05
N GLY A 345 8.42 4.85 47.72
CA GLY A 345 8.99 5.84 48.64
C GLY A 345 8.16 6.02 49.90
N ARG A 346 6.85 5.75 49.91
CA ARG A 346 6.00 5.81 51.11
C ARG A 346 5.95 4.49 51.88
N PHE A 347 5.85 3.36 51.18
CA PHE A 347 5.46 2.09 51.79
C PHE A 347 6.58 1.05 51.90
N SER A 348 7.72 1.21 51.21
CA SER A 348 8.82 0.23 51.25
C SER A 348 10.09 0.82 51.88
N LEU A 349 10.48 0.27 53.03
CA LEU A 349 11.76 0.61 53.67
C LEU A 349 12.95 0.12 52.85
N SER A 350 12.87 -1.10 52.29
CA SER A 350 13.90 -1.67 51.42
C SER A 350 14.13 -0.80 50.19
N TYR A 351 13.09 -0.21 49.60
CA TYR A 351 13.24 0.71 48.47
C TYR A 351 14.03 1.98 48.84
N ARG A 352 13.77 2.57 50.01
CA ARG A 352 14.48 3.78 50.46
C ARG A 352 15.97 3.56 50.71
N SER A 353 16.37 2.35 51.11
CA SER A 353 17.77 2.02 51.36
C SER A 353 18.56 1.67 50.09
N MET A 354 17.90 1.48 48.95
CA MET A 354 18.55 1.20 47.67
C MET A 354 19.25 2.42 47.09
N SER A 355 20.29 2.18 46.27
CA SER A 355 20.84 3.21 45.40
C SER A 355 19.81 3.71 44.39
N ILE A 356 19.95 4.96 43.94
CA ILE A 356 19.05 5.58 42.96
C ILE A 356 18.91 4.75 41.67
N THR A 357 19.99 4.11 41.23
CA THR A 357 19.97 3.20 40.08
C THR A 357 19.04 2.01 40.32
N ASN A 358 19.09 1.40 41.50
CA ASN A 358 18.25 0.25 41.85
C ASN A 358 16.81 0.65 42.15
N GLN A 359 16.58 1.85 42.67
CA GLN A 359 15.26 2.45 42.80
C GLN A 359 14.58 2.59 41.43
N ARG A 360 15.25 3.23 40.46
CA ARG A 360 14.71 3.37 39.10
C ARG A 360 14.46 2.04 38.42
N ASN A 361 15.37 1.07 38.56
CA ASN A 361 15.17 -0.29 38.03
C ASN A 361 13.95 -0.99 38.66
N SER A 362 13.68 -0.75 39.94
CA SER A 362 12.51 -1.35 40.61
C SER A 362 11.20 -0.72 40.13
N VAL A 363 11.19 0.59 39.87
CA VAL A 363 10.05 1.29 39.26
C VAL A 363 9.77 0.72 37.87
N THR A 364 10.82 0.56 37.05
CA THR A 364 10.65 0.02 35.70
C THR A 364 10.17 -1.42 35.70
N TYR A 365 10.60 -2.28 36.63
CA TYR A 365 10.07 -3.65 36.73
C TYR A 365 8.55 -3.67 36.95
N VAL A 366 8.00 -2.75 37.75
CA VAL A 366 6.55 -2.64 37.94
C VAL A 366 5.87 -2.18 36.64
N MET A 367 6.45 -1.19 35.96
CA MET A 367 5.93 -0.73 34.66
C MET A 367 5.96 -1.86 33.63
N ASP A 368 7.06 -2.61 33.55
CA ASP A 368 7.22 -3.77 32.68
C ASP A 368 6.13 -4.81 32.94
N ILE A 369 5.88 -5.18 34.20
CA ILE A 369 4.81 -6.13 34.56
C ILE A 369 3.44 -5.65 34.08
N LEU A 370 3.09 -4.39 34.34
CA LEU A 370 1.77 -3.85 34.03
C LEU A 370 1.56 -3.66 32.52
N LEU A 371 2.51 -3.03 31.85
CA LEU A 371 2.37 -2.62 30.45
C LEU A 371 2.60 -3.78 29.50
N THR A 372 3.60 -4.64 29.74
CA THR A 372 3.77 -5.85 28.93
C THR A 372 2.65 -6.86 29.19
N GLY A 373 2.08 -6.90 30.41
CA GLY A 373 0.90 -7.69 30.72
C GLY A 373 -0.35 -7.21 29.98
N GLY A 374 -0.58 -5.89 29.93
CA GLY A 374 -1.65 -5.30 29.10
C GLY A 374 -1.45 -5.56 27.60
N ALA A 375 -0.22 -5.40 27.10
CA ALA A 375 0.12 -5.73 25.72
C ALA A 375 -0.13 -7.22 25.40
N LEU A 376 0.20 -8.14 26.32
CA LEU A 376 -0.08 -9.57 26.16
C LEU A 376 -1.59 -9.84 26.02
N ILE A 377 -2.44 -9.15 26.78
CA ILE A 377 -3.90 -9.30 26.66
C ILE A 377 -4.36 -8.90 25.25
N PHE A 378 -3.90 -7.75 24.74
CA PHE A 378 -4.23 -7.31 23.39
C PHE A 378 -3.75 -8.29 22.32
N GLN A 379 -2.54 -8.84 22.48
CA GLN A 379 -2.00 -9.89 21.61
C GLN A 379 -2.84 -11.18 21.62
N LEU A 380 -3.29 -11.61 22.79
CA LEU A 380 -4.17 -12.79 22.89
C LEU A 380 -5.50 -12.55 22.17
N ILE A 381 -6.05 -11.32 22.23
CA ILE A 381 -7.25 -10.94 21.48
C ILE A 381 -6.97 -10.92 19.96
N SER A 382 -5.79 -10.50 19.52
CA SER A 382 -5.41 -10.47 18.10
C SER A 382 -4.91 -11.80 17.54
N SER A 383 -4.63 -12.80 18.38
CA SER A 383 -4.16 -14.14 17.97
C SER A 383 -4.95 -14.86 16.86
N PRO A 384 -6.24 -14.59 16.57
CA PRO A 384 -6.90 -15.13 15.38
C PRO A 384 -6.19 -14.80 14.05
N VAL A 385 -5.39 -13.73 13.97
CA VAL A 385 -4.60 -13.39 12.77
C VAL A 385 -3.61 -14.50 12.37
N LEU A 386 -3.19 -15.33 13.33
CA LEU A 386 -2.31 -16.49 13.10
C LEU A 386 -2.99 -17.60 12.29
N ASN A 387 -4.33 -17.61 12.25
CA ASN A 387 -5.14 -18.59 11.51
C ASN A 387 -5.82 -17.95 10.28
N ASN A 388 -5.18 -16.93 9.67
CA ASN A 388 -5.71 -16.18 8.52
C ASN A 388 -7.09 -15.52 8.77
N ARG A 389 -7.42 -15.22 10.03
CA ARG A 389 -8.64 -14.49 10.41
C ARG A 389 -8.30 -13.05 10.73
N TYR A 390 -8.23 -12.24 9.67
CA TYR A 390 -7.98 -10.81 9.76
C TYR A 390 -9.29 -10.07 10.00
N THR A 391 -9.37 -9.35 11.11
CA THR A 391 -10.51 -8.47 11.44
C THR A 391 -9.97 -7.12 11.85
N PHE A 392 -10.73 -6.05 11.61
CA PHE A 392 -10.32 -4.70 11.98
C PHE A 392 -9.97 -4.59 13.47
N ALA A 393 -10.79 -5.19 14.33
CA ALA A 393 -10.56 -5.22 15.77
C ALA A 393 -9.26 -5.95 16.16
N ALA A 394 -8.99 -7.12 15.58
CA ALA A 394 -7.76 -7.86 15.86
C ALA A 394 -6.51 -7.09 15.40
N SER A 395 -6.57 -6.45 14.22
CA SER A 395 -5.50 -5.58 13.71
C SER A 395 -5.21 -4.42 14.66
N GLY A 396 -6.26 -3.72 15.11
CA GLY A 396 -6.14 -2.60 16.05
C GLY A 396 -5.52 -3.01 17.38
N MET A 397 -5.89 -4.17 17.92
CA MET A 397 -5.31 -4.68 19.18
C MET A 397 -3.81 -5.02 19.03
N LEU A 398 -3.41 -5.61 17.91
CA LEU A 398 -2.00 -5.89 17.61
C LEU A 398 -1.18 -4.59 17.48
N LYS A 399 -1.69 -3.60 16.73
CA LYS A 399 -1.05 -2.27 16.62
C LYS A 399 -0.90 -1.60 17.98
N LEU A 400 -1.92 -1.70 18.84
CA LEU A 400 -1.88 -1.16 20.21
C LEU A 400 -0.84 -1.87 21.07
N ALA A 401 -0.74 -3.21 20.99
CA ALA A 401 0.30 -3.96 21.69
C ALA A 401 1.71 -3.54 21.25
N ALA A 402 1.94 -3.40 19.93
CA ALA A 402 3.20 -2.93 19.37
C ALA A 402 3.58 -1.53 19.87
N LEU A 403 2.62 -0.61 19.95
CA LEU A 403 2.82 0.76 20.43
C LEU A 403 3.18 0.78 21.92
N ILE A 404 2.49 -0.03 22.74
CA ILE A 404 2.76 -0.12 24.19
C ILE A 404 4.20 -0.60 24.43
N ILE A 405 4.62 -1.66 23.74
CA ILE A 405 5.97 -2.20 23.89
C ILE A 405 7.03 -1.21 23.41
N SER A 406 6.82 -0.61 22.24
CA SER A 406 7.78 0.35 21.66
C SER A 406 7.96 1.57 22.56
N GLY A 407 6.88 2.19 23.03
CA GLY A 407 6.99 3.37 23.89
C GLY A 407 7.52 3.04 25.29
N LEU A 408 7.19 1.88 25.86
CA LEU A 408 7.82 1.41 27.10
C LEU A 408 9.34 1.28 26.94
N TYR A 409 9.82 0.64 25.86
CA TYR A 409 11.26 0.45 25.65
C TYR A 409 11.99 1.77 25.41
N ILE A 410 11.39 2.72 24.67
CA ILE A 410 11.92 4.08 24.51
C ILE A 410 11.98 4.80 25.87
N PHE A 411 10.93 4.68 26.67
CA PHE A 411 10.92 5.23 28.02
C PHE A 411 11.99 4.62 28.92
N GLU A 412 12.19 3.31 28.89
CA GLU A 412 13.23 2.63 29.66
C GLU A 412 14.64 3.14 29.33
N LEU A 413 14.92 3.33 28.03
CA LEU A 413 16.21 3.83 27.55
C LEU A 413 16.56 5.22 28.07
N THR A 414 15.54 6.04 28.37
CA THR A 414 15.71 7.41 28.89
C THR A 414 15.55 7.51 30.40
N TYR A 415 14.75 6.64 31.01
CA TYR A 415 14.45 6.68 32.44
C TYR A 415 15.51 5.95 33.28
N ARG A 416 16.06 4.83 32.81
CA ARG A 416 17.08 4.06 33.55
C ARG A 416 18.44 4.76 33.48
N ILE A 417 19.14 4.83 34.61
CA ILE A 417 20.44 5.52 34.72
C ILE A 417 21.56 4.71 34.06
N THR A 418 21.52 3.39 34.20
CA THR A 418 22.52 2.49 33.60
C THR A 418 21.82 1.26 33.05
N MET A 419 22.12 0.90 31.80
CA MET A 419 21.62 -0.31 31.16
C MET A 419 22.80 -1.16 30.68
N ARG A 420 22.71 -2.48 30.86
CA ARG A 420 23.72 -3.40 30.35
C ARG A 420 23.55 -3.58 28.84
N TRP A 421 24.64 -3.75 28.11
CA TRP A 421 24.65 -3.93 26.65
C TRP A 421 23.61 -4.95 26.14
N PRO A 422 23.45 -6.16 26.72
CA PRO A 422 22.48 -7.12 26.21
C PRO A 422 21.03 -6.62 26.29
N LEU A 423 20.67 -5.87 27.34
CA LEU A 423 19.33 -5.32 27.50
C LEU A 423 19.09 -4.13 26.55
N MET A 424 20.10 -3.28 26.35
CA MET A 424 20.01 -2.18 25.38
C MET A 424 19.89 -2.70 23.94
N SER A 425 20.68 -3.72 23.58
CA SER A 425 20.58 -4.40 22.29
C SER A 425 19.22 -5.05 22.08
N HIS A 426 18.65 -5.68 23.12
CA HIS A 426 17.30 -6.25 23.07
C HIS A 426 16.25 -5.19 22.75
N HIS A 427 16.26 -4.05 23.47
CA HIS A 427 15.30 -2.96 23.26
C HIS A 427 15.41 -2.38 21.86
N PHE A 428 16.63 -2.08 21.41
CA PHE A 428 16.86 -1.51 20.09
C PHE A 428 16.42 -2.46 18.97
N CYS A 429 16.79 -3.75 19.05
CA CYS A 429 16.41 -4.75 18.04
C CYS A 429 14.90 -4.98 18.00
N THR A 430 14.23 -4.97 19.16
CA THR A 430 12.77 -5.14 19.23
C THR A 430 12.04 -3.95 18.62
N ILE A 431 12.45 -2.71 18.97
CA ILE A 431 11.86 -1.50 18.37
C ILE A 431 12.10 -1.49 16.85
N PHE A 432 13.32 -1.79 16.42
CA PHE A 432 13.66 -1.84 15.00
C PHE A 432 12.85 -2.90 14.26
N ALA A 433 12.67 -4.10 14.83
CA ALA A 433 11.84 -5.15 14.25
C ALA A 433 10.37 -4.74 14.12
N ILE A 434 9.80 -4.09 15.15
CA ILE A 434 8.42 -3.59 15.12
C ILE A 434 8.26 -2.54 14.02
N VAL A 435 9.17 -1.56 13.95
CA VAL A 435 9.13 -0.51 12.92
C VAL A 435 9.28 -1.13 11.54
N LEU A 436 10.26 -2.03 11.34
CA LEU A 436 10.46 -2.73 10.08
C LEU A 436 9.19 -3.48 9.65
N LEU A 437 8.60 -4.29 10.53
CA LEU A 437 7.40 -5.08 10.19
C LEU A 437 6.17 -4.19 9.92
N LEU A 438 6.00 -3.09 10.66
CA LEU A 438 4.92 -2.14 10.40
C LEU A 438 5.12 -1.38 9.08
N SER A 439 6.34 -0.96 8.78
CA SER A 439 6.70 -0.35 7.49
C SER A 439 6.45 -1.34 6.36
N VAL A 440 6.87 -2.60 6.53
CA VAL A 440 6.67 -3.66 5.54
C VAL A 440 5.21 -3.99 5.34
N LEU A 441 4.45 -4.15 6.41
CA LEU A 441 3.01 -4.33 6.31
C LEU A 441 2.35 -3.13 5.61
N SER A 442 2.82 -1.91 5.87
CA SER A 442 2.28 -0.71 5.23
C SER A 442 2.55 -0.63 3.73
N TYR A 443 3.70 -1.16 3.24
CA TYR A 443 4.05 -1.10 1.82
C TYR A 443 3.65 -2.36 1.04
N THR A 444 3.88 -3.57 1.57
CA THR A 444 3.51 -4.82 0.89
C THR A 444 2.03 -5.15 1.02
N ARG A 445 1.36 -4.63 2.07
CA ARG A 445 0.01 -5.02 2.49
C ARG A 445 -0.18 -6.54 2.67
N HIS A 446 0.90 -7.30 2.77
CA HIS A 446 0.82 -8.75 2.83
C HIS A 446 0.27 -9.19 4.20
N PRO A 447 -0.91 -9.82 4.27
CA PRO A 447 -1.61 -10.02 5.55
C PRO A 447 -0.88 -10.98 6.49
N ALA A 448 -0.05 -11.90 5.96
CA ALA A 448 0.80 -12.76 6.81
C ALA A 448 1.84 -11.99 7.65
N LEU A 449 2.19 -10.75 7.30
CA LEU A 449 3.08 -9.93 8.12
C LEU A 449 2.46 -9.53 9.46
N MET A 450 1.13 -9.45 9.53
CA MET A 450 0.44 -9.30 10.81
C MET A 450 0.67 -10.53 11.70
N GLY A 451 0.62 -11.73 11.11
CA GLY A 451 0.94 -12.97 11.82
C GLY A 451 2.39 -13.01 12.30
N VAL A 452 3.34 -12.57 11.46
CA VAL A 452 4.75 -12.43 11.84
C VAL A 452 4.92 -11.45 13.00
N GLY A 453 4.30 -10.27 12.93
CA GLY A 453 4.33 -9.27 13.99
C GLY A 453 3.74 -9.77 15.31
N GLU A 454 2.63 -10.50 15.23
CA GLU A 454 1.99 -11.15 16.38
C GLU A 454 2.93 -12.15 17.07
N ILE A 455 3.51 -13.09 16.30
CA ILE A 455 4.45 -14.08 16.84
C ILE A 455 5.68 -13.40 17.44
N TRP A 456 6.18 -12.36 16.77
CA TRP A 456 7.35 -11.62 17.24
C TRP A 456 7.12 -10.96 18.59
N LEU A 457 5.99 -10.27 18.76
CA LEU A 457 5.69 -9.52 19.98
C LEU A 457 5.56 -10.43 21.20
N PHE A 458 5.16 -11.70 21.04
CA PHE A 458 5.17 -12.67 22.14
C PHE A 458 6.56 -12.88 22.76
N GLN A 459 7.65 -12.62 22.02
CA GLN A 459 9.00 -12.66 22.58
C GLN A 459 9.25 -11.54 23.60
N ALA A 460 8.56 -10.40 23.48
CA ALA A 460 8.67 -9.25 24.39
C ALA A 460 7.64 -9.27 25.53
N THR A 461 6.49 -9.91 25.33
CA THR A 461 5.35 -9.89 26.27
C THR A 461 5.23 -11.13 27.15
N THR A 462 6.25 -11.98 27.22
CA THR A 462 6.23 -13.21 28.04
C THR A 462 7.28 -13.23 29.16
N GLU A 463 7.71 -12.06 29.60
CA GLU A 463 8.79 -11.88 30.59
C GLU A 463 8.31 -11.48 31.99
N GLN A 464 7.01 -11.42 32.25
CA GLN A 464 6.45 -10.88 33.51
C GLN A 464 7.02 -11.59 34.75
N SER A 465 7.20 -12.90 34.68
CA SER A 465 7.78 -13.70 35.77
C SER A 465 9.21 -13.27 36.11
N VAL A 466 10.01 -12.85 35.12
CA VAL A 466 11.38 -12.35 35.31
C VAL A 466 11.35 -11.04 36.07
N PHE A 467 10.50 -10.10 35.66
CA PHE A 467 10.36 -8.81 36.32
C PHE A 467 9.84 -8.95 37.76
N VAL A 468 8.88 -9.86 38.01
CA VAL A 468 8.41 -10.18 39.36
C VAL A 468 9.56 -10.72 40.23
N GLY A 469 10.31 -11.70 39.74
CA GLY A 469 11.44 -12.28 40.48
C GLY A 469 12.54 -11.25 40.79
N LEU A 470 12.88 -10.39 39.82
CA LEU A 470 13.86 -9.32 40.02
C LEU A 470 13.37 -8.24 40.98
N LEU A 471 12.08 -7.89 40.95
CA LEU A 471 11.48 -6.94 41.87
C LEU A 471 11.51 -7.49 43.31
N MET A 472 11.11 -8.74 43.49
CA MET A 472 11.16 -9.42 44.78
C MET A 472 12.58 -9.51 45.33
N TYR A 473 13.56 -9.79 44.47
CA TYR A 473 14.97 -9.78 44.84
C TYR A 473 15.43 -8.41 45.33
N ARG A 474 14.98 -7.33 44.68
CA ARG A 474 15.35 -5.97 45.11
C ARG A 474 14.68 -5.60 46.41
N LEU A 475 13.39 -5.86 46.57
CA LEU A 475 12.63 -5.47 47.76
C LEU A 475 12.92 -6.32 49.01
N ASP A 476 13.95 -7.17 48.98
CA ASP A 476 14.31 -8.11 50.04
C ASP A 476 13.12 -8.96 50.52
N CYS A 477 12.31 -9.43 49.56
CA CYS A 477 11.24 -10.39 49.84
C CYS A 477 11.81 -11.76 50.23
N SER A 478 10.97 -12.63 50.78
CA SER A 478 11.34 -13.98 51.26
C SER A 478 12.36 -14.69 50.34
N PRO A 479 13.59 -14.99 50.81
CA PRO A 479 14.66 -15.54 49.98
C PRO A 479 14.26 -16.83 49.25
N LYS A 480 13.52 -17.70 49.92
CA LYS A 480 13.00 -18.95 49.34
C LYS A 480 12.04 -18.67 48.17
N MET A 481 11.09 -17.76 48.37
CA MET A 481 10.09 -17.41 47.35
C MET A 481 10.74 -16.71 46.16
N THR A 482 11.67 -15.78 46.42
CA THR A 482 12.45 -15.07 45.40
C THR A 482 13.27 -16.04 44.56
N ARG A 483 13.97 -16.99 45.19
CA ARG A 483 14.74 -18.03 44.51
C ARG A 483 13.86 -18.87 43.59
N ASP A 484 12.73 -19.37 44.11
CA ASP A 484 11.83 -20.27 43.37
C ASP A 484 11.24 -19.57 42.13
N ILE A 485 10.82 -18.30 42.29
CA ILE A 485 10.30 -17.50 41.18
C ILE A 485 11.40 -17.20 40.15
N LEU A 486 12.63 -16.89 40.57
CA LEU A 486 13.74 -16.64 39.63
C LEU A 486 14.12 -17.91 38.85
N TYR A 487 14.12 -19.09 39.47
CA TYR A 487 14.33 -20.35 38.75
C TYR A 487 13.22 -20.60 37.72
N PHE A 488 11.96 -20.45 38.13
CA PHE A 488 10.82 -20.58 37.23
C PHE A 488 10.91 -19.59 36.06
N ALA A 489 11.18 -18.32 36.35
CA ALA A 489 11.26 -17.25 35.36
C ALA A 489 12.39 -17.48 34.35
N ALA A 490 13.56 -17.94 34.80
CA ALA A 490 14.67 -18.27 33.90
C ALA A 490 14.30 -19.38 32.91
N VAL A 491 13.61 -20.43 33.37
CA VAL A 491 13.19 -21.56 32.53
C VAL A 491 12.03 -21.16 31.60
N GLN A 492 10.98 -20.55 32.15
CA GLN A 492 9.80 -20.14 31.38
C GLN A 492 10.19 -19.16 30.27
N SER A 493 11.00 -18.14 30.59
CA SER A 493 11.43 -17.16 29.59
C SER A 493 12.25 -17.83 28.49
N PHE A 494 13.18 -18.74 28.83
CA PHE A 494 13.97 -19.48 27.85
C PHE A 494 13.10 -20.34 26.91
N ILE A 495 12.17 -21.12 27.47
CA ILE A 495 11.29 -22.01 26.68
C ILE A 495 10.39 -21.21 25.76
N PHE A 496 9.71 -20.17 26.28
CA PHE A 496 8.74 -19.42 25.49
C PHE A 496 9.41 -18.67 24.35
N LYS A 497 10.56 -18.02 24.62
CA LYS A 497 11.30 -17.29 23.59
C LYS A 497 11.86 -18.20 22.51
N LEU A 498 12.40 -19.36 22.88
CA LEU A 498 12.83 -20.36 21.91
C LEU A 498 11.66 -20.88 21.07
N GLY A 499 10.52 -21.15 21.72
CA GLY A 499 9.30 -21.59 21.05
C GLY A 499 8.77 -20.57 20.04
N PHE A 500 8.64 -19.30 20.44
CA PHE A 500 8.16 -18.24 19.55
C PHE A 500 9.16 -17.88 18.45
N ALA A 501 10.48 -17.95 18.70
CA ALA A 501 11.48 -17.77 17.65
C ALA A 501 11.44 -18.91 16.62
N ALA A 502 11.28 -20.16 17.07
CA ALA A 502 11.10 -21.30 16.16
C ALA A 502 9.78 -21.19 15.37
N TYR A 503 8.70 -20.79 16.05
CA TYR A 503 7.40 -20.59 15.40
C TYR A 503 7.45 -19.46 14.36
N LEU A 504 8.13 -18.36 14.67
CA LEU A 504 8.33 -17.24 13.76
C LEU A 504 9.03 -17.67 12.47
N LEU A 505 10.13 -18.43 12.59
CA LEU A 505 10.88 -18.92 11.44
C LEU A 505 10.05 -19.92 10.61
N GLY A 506 9.30 -20.80 11.26
CA GLY A 506 8.40 -21.74 10.59
C GLY A 506 7.26 -21.03 9.84
N PHE A 507 6.60 -20.08 10.50
CA PHE A 507 5.51 -19.29 9.92
C PHE A 507 6.02 -18.45 8.74
N TRP A 508 7.17 -17.79 8.90
CA TRP A 508 7.81 -17.03 7.81
C TRP A 508 8.18 -17.93 6.61
N ALA A 509 8.73 -19.12 6.86
CA ALA A 509 9.07 -20.08 5.80
C ALA A 509 7.84 -20.56 5.01
N GLN A 510 6.71 -20.76 5.68
CA GLN A 510 5.47 -21.24 5.07
C GLN A 510 4.69 -20.14 4.33
N HIS A 511 4.70 -18.91 4.87
CA HIS A 511 3.78 -17.87 4.43
C HIS A 511 4.44 -16.67 3.75
N LEU A 512 5.77 -16.53 3.78
CA LEU A 512 6.46 -15.35 3.23
C LEU A 512 7.60 -15.68 2.27
N VAL A 513 8.33 -16.79 2.46
CA VAL A 513 9.42 -17.20 1.53
C VAL A 513 8.96 -17.41 0.10
N GLN A 514 7.73 -17.89 -0.08
CA GLN A 514 7.16 -18.13 -1.40
C GLN A 514 6.93 -16.86 -2.23
N PHE A 515 7.07 -15.67 -1.62
CA PHE A 515 6.84 -14.37 -2.23
C PHE A 515 8.13 -13.62 -2.57
N HIS A 516 9.32 -14.25 -2.48
CA HIS A 516 10.60 -13.65 -2.88
C HIS A 516 10.71 -13.43 -4.39
N SER A 517 10.00 -12.43 -4.90
CA SER A 517 10.04 -12.03 -6.31
C SER A 517 10.88 -10.77 -6.52
N SER A 518 11.05 -9.95 -5.47
CA SER A 518 11.85 -8.72 -5.49
C SER A 518 13.10 -8.81 -4.62
N SER A 519 14.07 -7.93 -4.87
CA SER A 519 15.26 -7.77 -4.00
C SER A 519 14.91 -7.38 -2.56
N ASP A 520 13.78 -6.70 -2.39
CA ASP A 520 13.35 -6.12 -1.12
C ASP A 520 12.81 -7.20 -0.19
N ASP A 521 12.09 -8.19 -0.74
CA ASP A 521 11.60 -9.34 0.01
C ASP A 521 12.75 -10.21 0.54
N VAL A 522 13.84 -10.32 -0.24
CA VAL A 522 15.07 -11.01 0.17
C VAL A 522 15.77 -10.24 1.29
N ALA A 523 15.87 -8.90 1.18
CA ALA A 523 16.48 -8.06 2.20
C ALA A 523 15.73 -8.15 3.55
N LEU A 524 14.39 -8.06 3.52
CA LEU A 524 13.54 -8.24 4.70
C LEU A 524 13.81 -9.56 5.40
N SER A 525 13.99 -10.62 4.63
CA SER A 525 14.17 -11.97 5.12
C SER A 525 15.52 -12.19 5.79
N VAL A 526 16.57 -11.62 5.20
CA VAL A 526 17.90 -11.58 5.81
C VAL A 526 17.84 -10.84 7.15
N LEU A 527 17.17 -9.68 7.18
CA LEU A 527 17.03 -8.89 8.41
C LEU A 527 16.23 -9.61 9.48
N LEU A 528 15.12 -10.25 9.12
CA LEU A 528 14.29 -11.03 10.03
C LEU A 528 15.12 -12.12 10.73
N VAL A 529 15.93 -12.87 9.98
CA VAL A 529 16.80 -13.91 10.53
C VAL A 529 17.89 -13.31 11.43
N ILE A 530 18.56 -12.24 10.99
CA ILE A 530 19.61 -11.57 11.77
C ILE A 530 19.05 -11.06 13.11
N LEU A 531 17.92 -10.35 13.07
CA LEU A 531 17.27 -9.82 14.26
C LEU A 531 16.81 -10.93 15.20
N THR A 532 16.26 -12.02 14.66
CA THR A 532 15.85 -13.19 15.46
C THR A 532 17.06 -13.81 16.18
N VAL A 533 18.19 -13.98 15.49
CA VAL A 533 19.42 -14.53 16.09
C VAL A 533 19.99 -13.59 17.16
N LEU A 534 20.02 -12.28 16.90
CA LEU A 534 20.50 -11.29 17.85
C LEU A 534 19.64 -11.25 19.11
N LEU A 535 18.32 -11.21 18.96
CA LEU A 535 17.37 -11.29 20.07
C LEU A 535 17.57 -12.60 20.82
N MET A 536 17.57 -13.76 20.16
CA MET A 536 17.79 -15.04 20.85
C MET A 536 19.09 -15.08 21.65
N SER A 537 20.15 -14.46 21.16
CA SER A 537 21.43 -14.36 21.87
C SER A 537 21.32 -13.54 23.16
N THR A 538 20.63 -12.38 23.13
CA THR A 538 20.37 -11.58 24.34
C THR A 538 19.48 -12.34 25.32
N GLN A 539 18.58 -13.18 24.82
CA GLN A 539 17.67 -13.99 25.65
C GLN A 539 18.33 -15.14 26.38
N VAL A 540 19.20 -15.89 25.70
CA VAL A 540 19.99 -16.94 26.36
C VAL A 540 20.85 -16.34 27.48
N TYR A 541 21.43 -15.17 27.23
CA TYR A 541 22.19 -14.44 28.25
C TYR A 541 21.30 -14.01 29.42
N GLY A 542 20.12 -13.44 29.14
CA GLY A 542 19.14 -13.02 30.15
C GLY A 542 18.72 -14.17 31.07
N ALA A 543 18.30 -15.31 30.48
CA ALA A 543 17.91 -16.49 31.23
C ALA A 543 19.05 -17.02 32.12
N LYS A 544 20.28 -17.08 31.58
CA LYS A 544 21.48 -17.47 32.34
C LYS A 544 21.75 -16.52 33.52
N ALA A 545 21.58 -15.22 33.32
CA ALA A 545 21.78 -14.22 34.37
C ALA A 545 20.75 -14.36 35.51
N VAL A 546 19.48 -14.55 35.18
CA VAL A 546 18.39 -14.78 36.14
C VAL A 546 18.61 -16.07 36.91
N TRP A 547 18.98 -17.16 36.22
CA TRP A 547 19.34 -18.43 36.84
C TRP A 547 20.55 -18.29 37.78
N GLY A 548 21.59 -17.58 37.35
CA GLY A 548 22.77 -17.32 38.16
C GLY A 548 22.45 -16.56 39.46
N LEU A 549 21.48 -15.64 39.41
CA LEU A 549 20.98 -14.93 40.57
C LEU A 549 20.24 -15.86 41.54
N ALA A 550 19.36 -16.72 41.03
CA ALA A 550 18.66 -17.72 41.85
C ALA A 550 19.66 -18.65 42.57
N LYS A 551 20.67 -19.13 41.84
CA LYS A 551 21.73 -19.98 42.40
C LYS A 551 22.54 -19.27 43.49
N LYS A 552 22.80 -17.97 43.35
CA LYS A 552 23.47 -17.18 44.37
C LYS A 552 22.66 -17.13 45.66
N ILE A 553 21.37 -16.83 45.57
CA ILE A 553 20.46 -16.80 46.73
C ILE A 553 20.41 -18.17 47.41
N ASP A 554 20.31 -19.24 46.63
CA ASP A 554 20.28 -20.60 47.14
C ASP A 554 21.56 -20.97 47.93
N ARG A 555 22.73 -20.58 47.40
CA ARG A 555 24.00 -20.76 48.12
C ARG A 555 24.04 -19.94 49.41
N ASP A 556 23.63 -18.68 49.36
CA ASP A 556 23.66 -17.78 50.51
C ASP A 556 22.72 -18.29 51.63
N MET A 557 21.57 -18.89 51.26
CA MET A 557 20.67 -19.57 52.19
C MET A 557 21.31 -20.83 52.82
N ASN A 558 22.03 -21.63 52.04
CA ASN A 558 22.66 -22.86 52.52
C ASN A 558 23.90 -22.60 53.40
N SER A 559 24.59 -21.46 53.23
CA SER A 559 25.72 -21.05 54.07
C SER A 559 25.33 -20.49 55.44
N CYS A 560 24.04 -20.20 55.69
CA CYS A 560 23.53 -19.66 56.95
C CYS A 560 23.02 -20.73 57.94
N VAL A 561 23.22 -22.02 57.65
CA VAL A 561 22.91 -23.11 58.60
C VAL A 561 24.09 -23.27 59.58
N PRO A 562 23.91 -23.11 60.91
CA PRO A 562 25.00 -23.32 61.85
C PRO A 562 25.41 -24.81 61.87
N PRO A 563 26.70 -25.15 62.07
CA PRO A 563 27.11 -26.54 62.20
C PRO A 563 26.43 -27.17 63.43
N SER A 564 25.97 -28.42 63.27
CA SER A 564 25.42 -29.23 64.36
C SER A 564 26.38 -29.36 65.54
N PRO A 565 25.91 -29.37 66.80
CA PRO A 565 26.78 -29.49 67.95
C PRO A 565 27.20 -30.94 68.13
N VAL A 566 28.45 -31.28 67.80
CA VAL A 566 29.10 -32.51 68.29
C VAL A 566 30.53 -32.18 68.75
N GLU A 567 30.64 -32.17 70.09
CA GLU A 567 31.75 -32.63 70.92
C GLU A 567 33.22 -32.35 70.52
N SER A 568 33.84 -31.47 71.34
CA SER A 568 35.01 -31.81 72.16
C SER A 568 36.22 -32.44 71.46
N SER A 569 37.23 -31.62 71.16
CA SER A 569 38.48 -31.54 71.96
C SER A 569 39.76 -31.31 71.12
N LYS A 570 40.60 -30.44 71.69
CA LYS A 570 42.06 -30.35 71.62
C LYS A 570 42.76 -29.66 70.43
N SER A 571 43.63 -28.72 70.85
CA SER A 571 44.83 -28.16 70.21
C SER A 571 44.58 -27.15 69.11
N ARG A 572 44.57 -25.83 69.38
CA ARG A 572 45.69 -24.93 69.72
C ARG A 572 46.82 -24.91 68.67
N SER A 573 47.11 -23.66 68.28
CA SER A 573 48.28 -23.05 67.64
C SER A 573 48.41 -23.02 66.10
N THR A 574 48.65 -21.78 65.65
CA THR A 574 49.40 -21.30 64.48
C THR A 574 48.78 -21.48 63.09
N LEU A 575 48.23 -20.40 62.51
CA LEU A 575 49.00 -19.51 61.65
C LEU A 575 48.20 -18.25 61.28
N VAL A 576 48.78 -17.09 61.62
CA VAL A 576 48.50 -15.78 61.03
C VAL A 576 49.49 -15.63 59.88
N LEU A 577 49.03 -15.39 58.66
CA LEU A 577 49.62 -14.51 57.62
C LEU A 577 49.11 -14.90 56.23
N GLU A 578 49.01 -13.87 55.38
CA GLU A 578 48.70 -13.89 53.93
C GLU A 578 47.20 -14.09 53.60
N GLU A 579 46.50 -13.23 52.88
CA GLU A 579 46.94 -12.35 51.80
C GLU A 579 45.94 -11.20 51.60
N LEU A 580 46.48 -9.98 51.62
CA LEU A 580 45.87 -8.77 51.08
C LEU A 580 46.19 -8.75 49.60
N HIS A 581 45.26 -9.10 48.72
CA HIS A 581 45.33 -8.71 47.30
C HIS A 581 43.94 -8.68 46.64
N LYS A 582 43.53 -7.46 46.28
CA LYS A 582 42.72 -7.09 45.09
C LYS A 582 41.33 -7.72 44.95
N VAL A 583 40.28 -6.91 45.12
CA VAL A 583 39.44 -6.30 44.05
C VAL A 583 38.60 -5.19 44.67
#